data_AF-A0A2E4IB15-F1
#
_entry.id   AF-A0A2E4IB15-F1
#
_cell.length_a   1.000
_cell.length_b   1.000
_cell.length_c   1.000
_cell.angle_alpha   90.00
_cell.angle_beta   90.00
_cell.angle_gamma   90.00
#
_symmetry.space_group_name_H-M   'P 1'
#
loop_
_entity.id
_entity.type
_entity.pdbx_description
1 polymer ?
#
loop_
_entity_poly.entity_id
_entity_poly.type
_entity_poly.pdbx_seq_one_letter_code
_entity_poly.pdbx_strand_id
1 'polypeptide(L)'
;MSQSKESKKVVVNPSSISNLKATTSSQIESTSTTGGFLFGRKNFTIMLIGLALIGLGMLLMSGGSMPSPDVWDEDIIYSTRRTLIAPLVILIGLGLQIYAIFAKK
;
A
#
# COMPACT_ATOMS: atom_id res chain seq x y z
N MET A 1 58.67 48.22 31.97
CA MET A 1 57.54 48.32 32.93
C MET A 1 56.49 49.22 32.28
N SER A 2 55.45 48.66 31.65
CA SER A 2 54.18 48.27 32.25
C SER A 2 53.12 49.37 32.14
N GLN A 3 52.23 49.17 31.16
CA GLN A 3 50.76 49.38 31.17
C GLN A 3 50.17 50.78 31.43
N SER A 4 49.32 51.23 30.50
CA SER A 4 47.88 51.48 30.69
C SER A 4 47.34 52.24 29.45
N LYS A 5 46.86 51.57 28.39
CA LYS A 5 45.47 51.15 28.14
C LYS A 5 44.39 52.18 28.51
N GLU A 6 44.06 53.05 27.56
CA GLU A 6 42.67 53.40 27.28
C GLU A 6 42.52 53.93 25.85
N SER A 7 41.80 53.20 24.99
CA SER A 7 41.11 53.80 23.84
C SER A 7 40.19 52.82 23.13
N LYS A 8 38.93 53.25 23.09
CA LYS A 8 37.95 53.07 22.02
C LYS A 8 37.38 51.66 21.80
N LYS A 9 36.27 51.47 22.52
CA LYS A 9 35.07 50.73 22.11
C LYS A 9 34.97 50.53 20.59
N VAL A 10 35.31 49.34 20.12
CA VAL A 10 34.95 48.87 18.78
C VAL A 10 33.47 48.50 18.84
N VAL A 11 32.66 49.26 18.10
CA VAL A 11 31.26 48.94 17.82
C VAL A 11 31.26 47.66 16.98
N VAL A 12 30.98 46.52 17.61
CA VAL A 12 30.68 45.30 16.88
C VAL A 12 29.28 45.44 16.29
N ASN A 13 29.24 45.75 15.01
CA ASN A 13 28.03 45.75 14.19
C ASN A 13 27.45 44.32 14.22
N PRO A 14 26.23 44.08 14.72
CA PRO A 14 25.62 42.74 14.78
C PRO A 14 25.15 42.22 13.40
N SER A 15 25.70 42.74 12.30
CA SER A 15 25.23 42.46 10.95
C SER A 15 25.76 41.15 10.33
N SER A 16 26.42 40.29 11.10
CA SER A 16 26.81 38.94 10.64
C SER A 16 25.99 37.79 11.26
N ILE A 17 24.92 38.08 12.00
CA ILE A 17 23.97 37.06 12.50
C ILE A 17 22.67 37.13 11.67
N SER A 18 22.74 36.93 10.36
CA SER A 18 21.52 36.98 9.54
C SER A 18 21.26 35.79 8.64
N ASN A 19 22.21 34.90 8.34
CA ASN A 19 21.92 33.79 7.41
C ASN A 19 22.73 32.51 7.66
N LEU A 20 22.67 31.98 8.87
CA LEU A 20 22.89 30.54 9.07
C LEU A 20 21.52 29.89 9.21
N LYS A 21 20.91 29.58 8.06
CA LYS A 21 19.74 28.71 8.02
C LYS A 21 20.24 27.31 8.41
N ALA A 22 19.80 26.82 9.56
CA ALA A 22 19.91 25.40 9.88
C ALA A 22 19.13 24.64 8.80
N THR A 23 19.85 24.06 7.83
CA THR A 23 19.28 23.10 6.88
C THR A 23 19.14 21.78 7.62
N THR A 24 18.19 21.75 8.55
CA THR A 24 17.53 20.52 8.96
C THR A 24 16.52 20.17 7.87
N SER A 25 16.45 18.88 7.59
CA SER A 25 15.25 18.17 7.14
C SER A 25 14.66 18.52 5.76
N SER A 26 14.38 17.44 5.03
CA SER A 26 13.40 17.35 3.96
C SER A 26 13.80 17.90 2.59
N GLN A 27 14.89 17.38 2.03
CA GLN A 27 14.83 16.99 0.62
C GLN A 27 14.09 15.65 0.56
N ILE A 28 12.77 15.68 0.73
CA ILE A 28 11.93 14.66 0.10
C ILE A 28 12.10 14.96 -1.37
N GLU A 29 12.93 14.16 -2.02
CA GLU A 29 13.00 14.05 -3.45
C GLU A 29 11.59 13.70 -3.91
N SER A 30 10.82 14.72 -4.30
CA SER A 30 9.61 14.54 -5.07
C SER A 30 10.07 14.08 -6.46
N THR A 31 10.45 12.81 -6.54
CA THR A 31 10.42 12.07 -7.80
C THR A 31 8.99 12.22 -8.29
N SER A 32 8.76 13.19 -9.16
CA SER A 32 7.65 13.14 -10.09
C SER A 32 7.96 11.94 -10.97
N THR A 33 7.70 10.74 -10.44
CA THR A 33 7.35 9.64 -11.29
C THR A 33 6.16 10.20 -12.04
N THR A 34 6.38 10.64 -13.28
CA THR A 34 5.34 10.62 -14.30
C THR A 34 4.97 9.15 -14.40
N GLY A 35 4.22 8.70 -13.39
CA GLY A 35 3.77 7.36 -13.16
C GLY A 35 2.69 7.17 -14.19
N GLY A 36 3.12 6.96 -15.43
CA GLY A 36 2.26 6.38 -16.44
C GLY A 36 1.71 5.14 -15.79
N PHE A 37 0.43 5.21 -15.41
CA PHE A 37 -0.28 4.11 -14.78
C PHE A 37 0.07 2.85 -15.58
N LEU A 38 0.76 1.89 -14.95
CA LEU A 38 1.27 0.70 -15.62
C LEU A 38 0.12 -0.07 -16.30
N PHE A 39 -1.08 0.09 -15.75
CA PHE A 39 -2.32 -0.48 -16.23
C PHE A 39 -3.24 0.62 -16.80
N GLY A 40 -4.00 0.35 -17.85
CA GLY A 40 -5.06 1.28 -18.27
C GLY A 40 -6.16 1.36 -17.19
N ARG A 41 -6.95 2.45 -17.14
CA ARG A 41 -8.11 2.55 -16.23
C ARG A 41 -9.03 1.33 -16.33
N LYS A 42 -9.26 0.84 -17.56
CA LYS A 42 -10.05 -0.38 -17.80
C LYS A 42 -9.44 -1.64 -17.18
N ASN A 43 -8.13 -1.83 -17.27
CA ASN A 43 -7.44 -3.01 -16.74
C ASN A 43 -7.48 -2.99 -15.21
N PHE A 44 -7.36 -1.81 -14.61
CA PHE A 44 -7.51 -1.65 -13.17
C PHE A 44 -8.93 -2.00 -12.68
N THR A 45 -9.97 -1.65 -13.45
CA THR A 45 -11.35 -2.07 -13.13
C THR A 45 -11.50 -3.60 -13.17
N ILE A 46 -10.95 -4.25 -14.20
CA ILE A 46 -10.98 -5.73 -14.32
C ILE A 46 -10.20 -6.37 -13.16
N MET A 47 -9.07 -5.77 -12.76
CA MET A 47 -8.27 -6.22 -11.64
C MET A 47 -9.04 -6.18 -10.31
N LEU A 48 -9.82 -5.12 -10.09
CA LEU A 48 -10.65 -4.97 -8.89
C LEU A 48 -11.78 -6.01 -8.87
N ILE A 49 -12.39 -6.29 -10.02
CA ILE A 49 -13.39 -7.35 -10.18
C ILE A 49 -12.79 -8.73 -9.90
N GLY A 50 -11.59 -9.01 -10.42
CA GLY A 50 -10.87 -10.26 -10.14
C GLY A 50 -10.59 -10.46 -8.65
N LEU A 51 -10.19 -9.39 -7.96
CA LEU A 51 -9.98 -9.42 -6.51
C LEU A 51 -11.28 -9.66 -5.73
N ALA A 52 -12.39 -9.05 -6.17
CA ALA A 52 -13.70 -9.28 -5.57
C ALA A 52 -14.16 -10.73 -5.74
N LEU A 53 -13.91 -11.36 -6.89
CA LEU A 53 -14.22 -12.78 -7.14
C LEU A 53 -13.39 -13.71 -6.23
N ILE A 54 -12.10 -13.43 -6.04
CA ILE A 54 -11.25 -14.19 -5.13
C ILE A 54 -11.77 -14.05 -3.69
N GLY A 55 -12.07 -12.83 -3.26
CA GLY A 55 -12.65 -12.56 -1.95
C GLY A 55 -13.98 -13.28 -1.73
N LEU A 56 -14.85 -13.29 -2.75
CA LEU A 56 -16.12 -14.01 -2.71
C LEU A 56 -15.90 -15.53 -2.62
N GLY A 57 -14.97 -16.09 -3.40
CA GLY A 57 -14.63 -17.52 -3.34
C GLY A 57 -14.11 -17.94 -1.97
N MET A 58 -13.24 -17.13 -1.36
CA MET A 58 -12.77 -17.36 0.02
C MET A 58 -13.91 -17.25 1.03
N LEU A 59 -14.81 -16.29 0.86
CA LEU A 59 -15.99 -16.13 1.73
C LEU A 59 -16.92 -17.34 1.64
N LEU A 60 -17.20 -17.85 0.45
CA LEU A 60 -17.98 -19.08 0.26
C LEU A 60 -17.34 -20.28 0.97
N MET A 61 -16.02 -20.36 0.96
CA MET A 61 -15.26 -21.43 1.62
C MET A 61 -15.36 -21.35 3.15
N SER A 62 -15.41 -20.13 3.72
CA SER A 62 -15.45 -19.90 5.17
C SER A 62 -16.73 -20.37 5.88
N GLY A 63 -17.86 -20.51 5.17
CA GLY A 63 -19.17 -20.70 5.81
C GLY A 63 -19.52 -22.10 6.32
N GLY A 64 -18.55 -23.00 6.54
CA GLY A 64 -18.76 -24.43 6.83
C GLY A 64 -18.89 -24.75 8.32
N SER A 65 -19.52 -23.87 9.09
CA SER A 65 -19.58 -23.98 10.54
C SER A 65 -20.65 -24.98 10.97
N MET A 66 -20.23 -26.02 11.70
CA MET A 66 -21.10 -27.03 12.30
C MET A 66 -21.80 -26.42 13.54
N PRO A 67 -23.13 -26.54 13.69
CA PRO A 67 -23.84 -25.99 14.85
C PRO A 67 -23.61 -26.74 16.17
N SER A 68 -23.02 -27.95 16.14
CA SER A 68 -22.64 -28.70 17.34
C SER A 68 -21.48 -29.66 17.02
N PRO A 69 -20.41 -29.71 17.85
CA PRO A 69 -19.22 -30.56 17.61
C PRO A 69 -19.50 -32.07 17.72
N ASP A 70 -20.67 -32.44 18.26
CA ASP A 70 -21.07 -33.83 18.54
C ASP A 70 -21.90 -34.47 17.41
N VAL A 71 -22.28 -33.72 16.38
CA VAL A 71 -23.03 -34.21 15.22
C VAL A 71 -22.19 -33.96 13.98
N TRP A 72 -21.95 -34.99 13.18
CA TRP A 72 -21.27 -34.88 11.89
C TRP A 72 -22.31 -34.99 10.78
N ASP A 73 -22.62 -33.86 10.14
CA ASP A 73 -23.42 -33.83 8.91
C ASP A 73 -22.47 -33.75 7.72
N GLU A 74 -22.28 -34.91 7.08
CA GLU A 74 -21.48 -35.09 5.88
C GLU A 74 -21.84 -34.05 4.78
N ASP A 75 -23.12 -33.70 4.66
CA ASP A 75 -23.65 -32.79 3.64
C ASP A 75 -23.21 -31.32 3.81
N ILE A 76 -22.87 -30.90 5.03
CA ILE A 76 -22.47 -29.51 5.32
C ILE A 76 -20.98 -29.31 5.00
N ILE A 77 -20.17 -30.34 5.28
CA ILE A 77 -18.71 -30.37 5.07
C ILE A 77 -18.36 -30.73 3.62
N TYR A 78 -18.98 -31.80 3.08
CA TYR A 78 -18.73 -32.32 1.73
C TYR A 78 -19.70 -31.78 0.69
N SER A 79 -20.36 -30.65 0.97
CA SER A 79 -21.15 -29.95 -0.03
C SER A 79 -20.29 -29.69 -1.26
N THR A 80 -20.69 -30.25 -2.40
CA THR A 80 -20.05 -30.06 -3.71
C THR A 80 -19.82 -28.58 -4.05
N ARG A 81 -20.61 -27.69 -3.45
CA ARG A 81 -20.45 -26.23 -3.52
C ARG A 81 -19.12 -25.72 -2.96
N ARG A 82 -18.59 -26.27 -1.86
CA ARG A 82 -17.33 -25.81 -1.27
C ARG A 82 -16.12 -26.55 -1.84
N THR A 83 -16.29 -27.81 -2.20
CA THR A 83 -15.19 -28.64 -2.71
C THR A 83 -14.84 -28.33 -4.16
N LEU A 84 -15.81 -27.86 -4.95
CA LEU A 84 -15.61 -27.58 -6.38
C LEU A 84 -15.96 -26.15 -6.76
N ILE A 85 -17.14 -25.66 -6.38
CA ILE A 85 -17.61 -24.35 -6.86
C ILE A 85 -16.78 -23.21 -6.27
N ALA A 86 -16.47 -23.24 -4.97
CA ALA A 86 -15.65 -22.19 -4.35
C ALA A 86 -14.20 -22.14 -4.90
N PRO A 87 -13.46 -23.27 -5.00
CA PRO A 87 -12.13 -23.28 -5.62
C PRO A 87 -12.15 -22.82 -7.07
N LEU A 88 -13.16 -23.23 -7.84
CA LEU A 88 -13.30 -22.82 -9.24
C LEU A 88 -13.49 -21.30 -9.38
N VAL A 89 -14.29 -20.69 -8.51
CA VAL A 89 -14.46 -19.22 -8.50
C VAL A 89 -13.14 -18.51 -8.23
N ILE A 90 -12.33 -19.01 -7.30
CA ILE A 90 -10.99 -18.46 -7.01
C ILE A 90 -10.08 -18.60 -8.24
N LEU A 91 -10.08 -19.76 -8.90
CA LEU A 91 -9.29 -19.98 -10.12
C LEU A 91 -9.71 -19.05 -11.27
N ILE A 92 -11.00 -18.81 -11.44
CA ILE A 92 -11.51 -17.85 -12.43
C ILE A 92 -11.06 -16.43 -12.06
N GLY A 93 -11.14 -16.05 -10.78
CA GLY A 93 -10.66 -14.75 -10.31
C GLY A 93 -9.16 -14.54 -10.53
N LEU A 94 -8.35 -15.57 -10.30
CA LEU A 94 -6.91 -15.57 -10.59
C LEU A 94 -6.62 -15.50 -12.10
N GLY A 95 -7.37 -16.25 -12.91
CA GLY A 95 -7.28 -16.18 -14.37
C GLY A 95 -7.62 -14.78 -14.91
N LEU A 96 -8.64 -14.14 -14.34
CA LEU A 96 -9.02 -12.77 -14.68
C LEU A 96 -7.94 -11.76 -14.29
N GLN A 97 -7.21 -12.01 -13.19
CA GLN A 97 -6.06 -11.18 -12.83
C GLN A 97 -4.89 -11.30 -13.79
N ILE A 98 -4.56 -12.54 -14.18
CA ILE A 98 -3.55 -12.77 -15.21
C ILE A 98 -3.96 -12.03 -16.49
N TYR A 99 -5.22 -12.18 -16.91
CA TYR A 99 -5.74 -11.45 -18.08
C TYR A 99 -5.64 -9.92 -17.90
N ALA A 100 -6.02 -9.36 -16.75
CA ALA A 100 -5.98 -7.91 -16.51
C ALA A 100 -4.55 -7.34 -16.55
N ILE A 101 -3.56 -8.12 -16.09
CA ILE A 101 -2.14 -7.73 -16.13
C ILE A 101 -1.59 -7.80 -17.55
N PHE A 102 -1.89 -8.87 -18.28
CA PHE A 102 -1.42 -9.07 -19.65
C PHE A 102 -2.23 -8.31 -20.70
N ALA A 103 -3.43 -7.82 -20.36
CA ALA A 103 -4.26 -7.00 -21.23
C ALA A 103 -3.52 -5.71 -21.55
N LYS A 104 -2.86 -5.70 -22.72
CA LYS A 104 -2.20 -4.53 -23.27
C LYS A 104 -3.24 -3.41 -23.48
N LYS A 105 -2.83 -2.18 -23.17
CA LYS A 105 -3.65 -0.95 -23.16
C LYS A 105 -4.68 -0.84 -24.28
#